data_AF-A0A5K9RU47-F1
#
_entry.id   AF-A0A5K9RU47-F1
#
_cell.length_a   1.000
_cell.length_b   1.000
_cell.length_c   1.000
_cell.angle_alpha   90.00
_cell.angle_beta   90.00
_cell.angle_gamma   90.00
#
_symmetry.space_group_name_H-M   'P 1'
#
loop_
_entity.id
_entity.type
_entity.pdbx_description
1 polymer ?
#
loop_
_entity_poly.entity_id
_entity_poly.type
_entity_poly.pdbx_seq_one_letter_code
_entity_poly.pdbx_strand_id
1 'polypeptide(L)' 'MKYDELDLMELFLSEGESLTDNIGDGNIMYNIIKGDFSLKIFIRTYEQQISVFLKYKEVDIFYGDLNNVTE' A
#
# COMPACT_ATOMS: atom_id res chain seq x y z
N MET A 1 0.77 -2.28 -14.36
CA MET A 1 1.60 -2.42 -13.15
C MET A 1 1.63 -3.88 -12.75
N LYS A 2 2.81 -4.45 -12.51
CA LYS A 2 2.97 -5.77 -11.90
C LYS A 2 3.91 -5.61 -10.72
N TYR A 3 3.53 -6.15 -9.58
CA TYR A 3 4.37 -6.18 -8.39
C TYR A 3 4.37 -7.61 -7.85
N ASP A 4 5.42 -7.96 -7.11
CA ASP A 4 5.49 -9.26 -6.46
C ASP A 4 4.68 -9.21 -5.15
N GLU A 5 3.58 -9.95 -5.11
CA GLU A 5 2.72 -10.03 -3.93
C GLU A 5 3.46 -10.66 -2.74
N LEU A 6 4.39 -11.60 -2.97
CA LEU A 6 5.15 -12.26 -1.91
C LEU A 6 6.14 -11.30 -1.26
N ASP A 7 6.82 -10.47 -2.07
CA ASP A 7 7.74 -9.45 -1.56
C ASP A 7 7.00 -8.45 -0.66
N LEU A 8 5.80 -8.01 -1.07
CA LEU A 8 4.98 -7.11 -0.25
C LEU A 8 4.48 -7.81 1.01
N MET A 9 4.06 -9.07 0.92
CA MET A 9 3.67 -9.84 2.10
C MET A 9 4.82 -9.97 3.11
N GLU A 10 6.05 -10.21 2.63
CA GLU A 10 7.24 -10.26 3.49
C GLU A 10 7.53 -8.90 4.13
N LEU A 11 7.43 -7.82 3.35
CA LEU A 11 7.70 -6.46 3.84
C LEU A 11 6.69 -6.02 4.92
N PHE A 12 5.40 -6.30 4.70
CA PHE A 12 4.31 -5.87 5.57
C PHE A 12 3.95 -6.88 6.66
N LEU A 13 4.47 -8.10 6.57
CA LEU A 13 4.15 -9.23 7.45
C LEU A 13 2.63 -9.54 7.46
N SER A 14 1.94 -9.23 6.37
CA SER A 14 0.51 -9.42 6.20
C SER A 14 0.13 -9.62 4.73
N GLU A 15 -0.99 -10.29 4.50
CA GLU A 15 -1.65 -10.24 3.19
C GLU A 15 -2.17 -8.82 2.91
N GLY A 16 -2.36 -8.51 1.62
CA GLY A 16 -2.97 -7.27 1.20
C GLY A 16 -4.49 -7.33 1.37
N GLU A 17 -5.09 -6.26 1.85
CA GLU A 17 -6.53 -6.14 2.01
C GLU A 17 -7.15 -5.49 0.76
N SER A 18 -8.23 -6.07 0.22
CA SER A 18 -8.98 -5.41 -0.86
C SER A 18 -9.72 -4.19 -0.32
N LEU A 19 -9.69 -3.09 -1.05
CA LEU A 19 -10.42 -1.87 -0.69
C LEU A 19 -11.92 -1.92 -0.97
N THR A 20 -12.37 -2.88 -1.79
CA THR A 20 -13.75 -2.96 -2.28
C THR A 20 -14.41 -4.31 -1.98
N ASP A 21 -13.78 -5.13 -1.12
CA ASP A 21 -14.14 -6.53 -0.89
C ASP A 21 -14.12 -7.41 -2.15
N ASN A 22 -13.44 -6.95 -3.21
CA ASN A 22 -13.24 -7.66 -4.46
C ASN A 22 -11.76 -7.68 -4.84
N ILE A 23 -11.06 -8.76 -4.47
CA ILE A 23 -9.61 -8.92 -4.71
C ILE A 23 -9.24 -8.78 -6.20
N GLY A 24 -10.16 -9.11 -7.13
CA GLY A 24 -9.93 -9.02 -8.58
C GLY A 24 -9.97 -7.60 -9.14
N ASP A 25 -10.37 -6.61 -8.33
CA ASP A 25 -10.39 -5.21 -8.73
C ASP A 25 -9.02 -4.53 -8.62
N GLY A 26 -8.02 -5.24 -8.09
CA GLY A 26 -6.64 -4.78 -8.04
C GLY A 26 -6.43 -3.48 -7.25
N ASN A 27 -7.36 -3.17 -6.34
CA ASN A 27 -7.26 -2.12 -5.33
C ASN A 27 -6.88 -2.74 -3.98
N ILE A 28 -5.59 -2.78 -3.71
CA ILE A 28 -5.03 -3.49 -2.54
C ILE A 28 -4.41 -2.48 -1.57
N MET A 29 -4.57 -2.74 -0.28
CA MET A 29 -3.96 -1.98 0.80
C MET A 29 -3.06 -2.87 1.63
N TYR A 30 -1.87 -2.36 1.94
CA TYR A 30 -0.96 -2.96 2.90
C TYR A 30 -0.70 -1.96 4.03
N ASN A 31 -0.61 -2.47 5.25
CA ASN A 31 -0.33 -1.65 6.41
C ASN A 31 0.55 -2.41 7.41
N ILE A 32 1.59 -1.74 7.90
CA ILE A 32 2.43 -2.25 8.98
C ILE A 32 2.62 -1.17 10.04
N ILE A 33 2.59 -1.61 11.30
CA ILE A 33 2.84 -0.75 12.46
C ILE A 33 4.10 -1.27 13.17
N LYS A 34 5.07 -0.38 13.37
CA LYS A 34 6.31 -0.67 14.12
C LYS A 34 6.55 0.45 15.14
N GLY A 35 6.28 0.15 16.41
CA GLY A 35 6.33 1.14 17.48
C GLY A 35 5.33 2.27 17.22
N ASP A 36 5.82 3.51 17.23
CA ASP A 36 5.02 4.69 16.93
C ASP A 36 4.85 4.94 15.41
N PHE A 37 5.46 4.15 14.53
CA PHE A 37 5.32 4.36 13.08
C PHE A 37 4.23 3.49 12.48
N SER A 38 3.45 4.06 11.56
CA SER A 38 2.54 3.33 10.69
C SER A 38 2.86 3.66 9.24
N LEU A 39 3.14 2.64 8.45
CA LEU A 39 3.32 2.73 7.00
C LEU A 39 2.12 2.06 6.33
N LYS A 40 1.41 2.80 5.50
CA LYS A 40 0.29 2.32 4.70
C LYS A 40 0.55 2.59 3.23
N ILE A 41 0.31 1.59 2.39
CA ILE A 41 0.39 1.73 0.94
C ILE A 41 -0.95 1.31 0.35
N PHE A 42 -1.42 2.08 -0.62
CA PHE A 42 -2.54 1.74 -1.48
C PHE A 42 -2.01 1.51 -2.88
N ILE A 43 -2.35 0.38 -3.46
CA ILE A 43 -1.99 -0.01 -4.82
C ILE A 43 -3.28 -0.09 -5.62
N ARG A 44 -3.38 0.72 -6.68
CA ARG A 44 -4.52 0.77 -7.59
C ARG A 44 -4.03 0.41 -8.98
N THR A 45 -4.12 -0.88 -9.31
CA THR A 45 -3.44 -1.45 -10.49
C THR A 45 -4.01 -0.94 -11.82
N TYR A 46 -5.33 -0.75 -11.93
CA TYR A 46 -5.98 -0.24 -13.14
C TYR A 46 -5.68 1.24 -13.36
N GLU A 47 -5.67 2.02 -12.28
CA GLU A 47 -5.33 3.44 -12.26
C GLU A 47 -3.81 3.68 -12.40
N GLN A 48 -2.99 2.63 -12.29
CA GLN A 48 -1.52 2.73 -12.29
C GLN A 48 -1.03 3.74 -11.24
N GLN A 49 -1.62 3.67 -10.05
CA GLN A 49 -1.39 4.61 -8.97
C GLN A 49 -0.97 3.87 -7.71
N ILE A 50 0.03 4.41 -7.02
CA ILE A 50 0.45 3.96 -5.70
C ILE A 50 0.46 5.17 -4.78
N SER A 51 -0.28 5.09 -3.68
CA SER A 51 -0.24 6.11 -2.62
C SER A 51 0.44 5.55 -1.38
N VAL A 52 1.44 6.26 -0.86
CA VAL A 52 2.23 5.88 0.31
C VAL A 52 1.99 6.89 1.42
N PHE A 53 1.67 6.40 2.62
CA PHE A 53 1.41 7.18 3.82
C PHE A 53 2.30 6.68 4.95
N LEU A 54 3.06 7.58 5.55
CA LEU A 54 3.85 7.28 6.75
C LEU A 54 3.44 8.24 7.86
N LYS A 55 3.05 7.65 8.99
CA LYS A 55 2.71 8.36 10.21
C LYS A 55 3.72 8.07 11.30
N TYR A 56 3.98 9.08 12.13
CA TYR A 56 4.60 8.91 13.44
C TYR A 56 3.59 9.35 14.51
N LYS A 57 3.18 8.42 15.36
CA LYS A 57 2.00 8.51 16.21
C LYS A 57 0.77 8.81 15.35
N GLU A 58 0.04 9.88 15.63
CA GLU A 58 -1.14 10.30 14.87
C GLU A 58 -0.83 11.37 13.81
N VAL A 59 0.45 11.73 13.62
CA VAL A 59 0.87 12.79 12.71
C VAL A 59 1.35 12.20 11.40
N ASP A 60 0.79 12.66 10.28
CA ASP A 60 1.29 12.39 8.94
C ASP A 60 2.65 13.08 8.74
N ILE A 61 3.70 12.28 8.59
CA ILE A 61 5.07 12.79 8.37
C ILE A 61 5.53 12.66 6.92
N PHE A 62 4.89 11.78 6.14
CA PHE A 62 5.11 11.69 4.70
C PHE A 62 3.87 11.20 3.97
N TYR A 63 3.64 11.81 2.82
CA TYR A 63 2.66 11.40 1.83
C TYR A 63 3.30 11.47 0.45
N GLY A 64 3.16 10.40 -0.32
CA GLY A 64 3.57 10.34 -1.72
C GLY A 64 2.46 9.72 -2.56
N ASP A 65 2.16 10.35 -3.68
CA ASP A 65 1.22 9.81 -4.67
C ASP A 65 1.93 9.67 -6.01
N LEU A 66 2.13 8.41 -6.39
CA LEU A 66 2.85 8.00 -7.58
C LEU A 66 1.81 7.65 -8.64
N ASN A 67 1.82 8.37 -9.75
CA ASN A 67 0.90 8.19 -10.85
C ASN A 67 1.65 7.69 -12.09
N ASN A 68 0.96 6.95 -12.96
CA ASN A 68 1.54 6.29 -14.14
C ASN A 68 2.65 5.30 -13.78
N VAL A 69 2.48 4.55 -12.69
CA VAL A 69 3.40 3.48 -12.29
C VAL A 69 3.17 2.27 -13.17
N THR A 70 4.07 2.06 -14.13
CA THR A 70 3.99 0.94 -15.08
C THR A 70 4.77 -0.28 -14.62
N GLU A 71 5.84 -0.09 -13.85
CA GLU A 71 6.80 -1.07 -13.35
C GLU A 71 7.16 -0.81 -11.88
#